data_AF-A0A1E9BMZ9-F1
#
_entry.id   AF-A0A1E9BMZ9-F1
#
_cell.length_a   1.000
_cell.length_b   1.000
_cell.length_c   1.000
_cell.angle_alpha   90.00
_cell.angle_beta   90.00
_cell.angle_gamma   90.00
#
_symmetry.space_group_name_H-M   'P 1'
#
loop_
_entity.id
_entity.type
_entity.pdbx_description
1 polymer ?
#
loop_
_entity_poly.entity_id
_entity_poly.type
_entity_poly.pdbx_seq_one_letter_code
_entity_poly.pdbx_strand_id
1 'polypeptide(L)'
;MKQLIYILFLLVSFGQALFAQSVETELLEVRLLERMPFPLGKDWYQAQKEGWKAEVMKDKKDVRAWENYLSACDAEYWEEMDSLQKQKLDKERHKAFRKMQKCVPDTRFCYQRLLDQVKDKKKEEVLLQKLFSLKRTSELDYVNDIIRCQRAGQTDKIKEICKEWYSSGLYSHDLLSYCYNELVGLQENAIFVSGAYATLCYHYLLQYGAGLFKNVQIVDADDFNHPSSESEFWREIGMDSEELPDWKTMAGGKSKSCSWDSETSPKWKGRNNPGAWYLTVKKNRPVYYPQFTSTSYLKELKDSLYSEGLVFRYSTKPYDNLAVIRKNYEQKYLLDCLRQPLVQNSSVYFSGINYSKNYIVSLSPLLRFYDASGDKNQAIKLRHLLQGILDRREEDEIVSVERAEFNKLMKAVADRIKNMIKQGTTTVTVNSIKEEYQQLIDPVEP
;
A
#
# COMPACT_ATOMS: atom_id res chain seq x y z
N MET A 1 -51.41 -41.28 25.26
CA MET A 1 -51.15 -42.40 24.33
C MET A 1 -52.15 -42.33 23.19
N LYS A 2 -51.72 -42.66 21.95
CA LYS A 2 -52.45 -43.38 20.87
C LYS A 2 -53.97 -43.13 20.76
N GLN A 3 -54.60 -42.79 19.63
CA GLN A 3 -54.28 -42.72 18.17
C GLN A 3 -55.52 -42.00 17.50
N LEU A 4 -55.70 -41.72 16.20
CA LEU A 4 -55.00 -42.07 14.95
C LEU A 4 -55.30 -41.02 13.84
N ILE A 5 -54.38 -40.11 13.50
CA ILE A 5 -54.38 -39.41 12.18
C ILE A 5 -52.93 -39.33 11.68
N TYR A 6 -52.51 -40.39 10.99
CA TYR A 6 -51.35 -40.44 10.11
C TYR A 6 -51.81 -41.15 8.83
N ILE A 7 -51.12 -40.91 7.70
CA ILE A 7 -51.42 -41.35 6.33
C ILE A 7 -52.16 -40.29 5.49
N LEU A 8 -51.46 -39.17 5.29
CA LEU A 8 -51.29 -38.50 4.00
C LEU A 8 -49.98 -37.69 4.12
N PHE A 9 -49.16 -37.65 3.07
CA PHE A 9 -47.73 -37.26 3.07
C PHE A 9 -46.72 -38.30 3.56
N LEU A 10 -46.66 -39.43 2.85
CA LEU A 10 -45.42 -40.17 2.67
C LEU A 10 -45.34 -40.65 1.21
N LEU A 11 -44.96 -39.75 0.29
CA LEU A 11 -44.42 -40.03 -1.07
C LEU A 11 -44.09 -38.75 -1.88
N VAL A 12 -43.26 -37.85 -1.32
CA VAL A 12 -42.27 -37.10 -2.13
C VAL A 12 -40.92 -37.13 -1.40
N SER A 13 -40.53 -38.33 -0.97
CA SER A 13 -39.19 -38.61 -0.47
C SER A 13 -38.28 -39.01 -1.64
N PHE A 14 -38.07 -38.09 -2.59
CA PHE A 14 -36.99 -38.07 -3.59
C PHE A 14 -37.11 -36.75 -4.38
N GLY A 15 -36.22 -35.78 -4.15
CA GLY A 15 -36.29 -34.48 -4.83
C GLY A 15 -35.80 -33.22 -4.09
N GLN A 16 -35.05 -33.35 -2.99
CA GLN A 16 -34.30 -32.22 -2.38
C GLN A 16 -32.76 -32.42 -2.39
N ALA A 17 -32.28 -33.44 -3.09
CA ALA A 17 -31.04 -33.30 -3.85
C ALA A 17 -31.45 -32.81 -5.24
N LEU A 18 -30.76 -31.79 -5.78
CA LEU A 18 -31.16 -31.00 -6.96
C LEU A 18 -32.39 -30.10 -6.66
N PHE A 19 -32.30 -28.77 -6.57
CA PHE A 19 -31.17 -27.88 -6.76
C PHE A 19 -31.12 -26.90 -5.58
N ALA A 20 -29.97 -26.77 -4.93
CA ALA A 20 -29.58 -25.41 -4.56
C ALA A 20 -29.52 -24.67 -5.90
N GLN A 21 -30.31 -23.60 -6.06
CA GLN A 21 -29.98 -22.61 -7.08
C GLN A 21 -28.60 -22.12 -6.69
N SER A 22 -27.58 -22.67 -7.34
CA SER A 22 -26.35 -21.95 -7.57
C SER A 22 -26.77 -20.70 -8.31
N VAL A 23 -27.00 -19.63 -7.55
CA VAL A 23 -26.61 -18.30 -7.99
C VAL A 23 -25.19 -18.52 -8.48
N GLU A 24 -25.03 -18.59 -9.81
CA GLU A 24 -23.71 -18.75 -10.42
C GLU A 24 -22.89 -17.61 -9.85
N THR A 25 -22.02 -17.96 -8.89
CA THR A 25 -21.32 -16.97 -8.11
C THR A 25 -20.28 -16.48 -9.08
N GLU A 26 -20.53 -15.28 -9.62
CA GLU A 26 -19.73 -14.68 -10.67
C GLU A 26 -18.25 -14.90 -10.36
N LEU A 27 -17.52 -15.49 -11.30
CA LEU A 27 -16.11 -15.78 -11.07
C LEU A 27 -15.36 -14.45 -11.02
N LEU A 28 -14.81 -14.17 -9.84
CA LEU A 28 -14.11 -12.94 -9.53
C LEU A 28 -12.63 -13.25 -9.41
N GLU A 29 -11.79 -12.29 -9.75
CA GLU A 29 -10.34 -12.47 -9.81
C GLU A 29 -9.67 -12.46 -8.43
N VAL A 30 -9.92 -13.50 -7.62
CA VAL A 30 -9.39 -13.66 -6.25
C VAL A 30 -7.86 -13.53 -6.19
N ARG A 31 -7.12 -13.76 -7.30
CA ARG A 31 -5.68 -13.49 -7.39
C ARG A 31 -5.32 -12.03 -7.04
N LEU A 32 -6.18 -11.08 -7.41
CA LEU A 32 -5.98 -9.64 -7.20
C LEU A 32 -6.18 -9.20 -5.74
N LEU A 33 -6.51 -10.13 -4.82
CA LEU A 33 -6.42 -9.89 -3.37
C LEU A 33 -4.98 -10.00 -2.84
N GLU A 34 -4.00 -10.36 -3.67
CA GLU A 34 -2.57 -10.44 -3.29
C GLU A 34 -2.30 -11.23 -2.01
N ARG A 35 -3.05 -12.33 -1.85
CA ARG A 35 -2.99 -13.24 -0.70
C ARG A 35 -3.35 -12.58 0.65
N MET A 36 -4.00 -11.42 0.63
CA MET A 36 -4.64 -10.76 1.77
C MET A 36 -6.18 -10.95 1.66
N PRO A 37 -6.72 -12.10 2.07
CA PRO A 37 -8.16 -12.35 1.99
C PRO A 37 -8.94 -11.45 2.95
N PHE A 38 -10.08 -10.94 2.48
CA PHE A 38 -11.07 -10.29 3.33
C PHE A 38 -11.90 -11.32 4.11
N PRO A 39 -12.43 -10.98 5.30
CA PRO A 39 -13.29 -11.87 6.10
C PRO A 39 -14.70 -11.97 5.49
N LEU A 40 -14.80 -12.68 4.37
CA LEU A 40 -16.04 -12.87 3.59
C LEU A 40 -16.78 -14.15 3.98
N GLY A 41 -16.22 -14.97 4.87
CA GLY A 41 -16.73 -16.29 5.21
C GLY A 41 -16.31 -17.36 4.20
N LYS A 42 -15.88 -18.49 4.76
CA LYS A 42 -15.37 -19.68 4.05
C LYS A 42 -16.18 -20.08 2.81
N ASP A 43 -17.51 -20.16 2.91
CA ASP A 43 -18.40 -20.64 1.85
C ASP A 43 -18.25 -19.84 0.55
N TRP A 44 -17.94 -18.54 0.64
CA TRP A 44 -17.71 -17.67 -0.53
C TRP A 44 -16.42 -18.03 -1.26
N TYR A 45 -15.33 -18.22 -0.51
CA TYR A 45 -14.06 -18.68 -1.07
C TYR A 45 -14.14 -20.12 -1.58
N GLN A 46 -14.94 -20.98 -0.95
CA GLN A 46 -15.20 -22.33 -1.43
C GLN A 46 -15.94 -22.31 -2.78
N ALA A 47 -16.92 -21.42 -2.96
CA ALA A 47 -17.61 -21.23 -4.25
C ALA A 47 -16.64 -20.74 -5.35
N GLN A 48 -15.85 -19.71 -5.08
CA GLN A 48 -14.81 -19.23 -6.01
C GLN A 48 -13.78 -20.32 -6.32
N LYS A 49 -13.34 -21.09 -5.31
CA LYS A 49 -12.40 -22.21 -5.47
C LYS A 49 -12.91 -23.26 -6.45
N GLU A 50 -14.14 -23.74 -6.26
CA GLU A 50 -14.69 -24.80 -7.10
C GLU A 50 -14.98 -24.32 -8.54
N GLY A 51 -15.39 -23.06 -8.73
CA GLY A 51 -15.55 -22.49 -10.05
C GLY A 51 -14.22 -22.29 -10.79
N TRP A 52 -13.21 -21.68 -10.17
CA TRP A 52 -11.87 -21.52 -10.80
C TRP A 52 -11.17 -22.86 -11.08
N LYS A 53 -11.40 -23.85 -10.23
CA LYS A 53 -10.98 -25.25 -10.45
C LYS A 53 -11.66 -25.87 -11.68
N ALA A 54 -12.90 -25.49 -12.00
CA ALA A 54 -13.56 -25.92 -13.23
C ALA A 54 -12.90 -25.27 -14.47
N GLU A 55 -12.55 -23.98 -14.42
CA GLU A 55 -11.80 -23.30 -15.50
C GLU A 55 -10.44 -23.95 -15.76
N VAL A 56 -9.66 -24.23 -14.70
CA VAL A 56 -8.38 -24.97 -14.76
C VAL A 56 -8.53 -26.37 -15.38
N MET A 57 -9.72 -26.98 -15.30
CA MET A 57 -9.99 -28.28 -15.92
C MET A 57 -10.39 -28.17 -17.39
N LYS A 58 -10.86 -27.01 -17.87
CA LYS A 58 -11.07 -26.71 -19.30
C LYS A 58 -9.74 -26.50 -20.01
N ASP A 59 -8.87 -25.64 -19.46
CA ASP A 59 -7.48 -25.51 -19.90
C ASP A 59 -6.49 -25.56 -18.73
N LYS A 60 -5.67 -26.61 -18.74
CA LYS A 60 -4.62 -26.81 -17.73
C LYS A 60 -3.41 -25.89 -17.95
N LYS A 61 -3.33 -25.18 -19.08
CA LYS A 61 -2.28 -24.21 -19.40
C LYS A 61 -2.66 -22.77 -19.06
N ASP A 62 -3.91 -22.50 -18.67
CA ASP A 62 -4.34 -21.18 -18.23
C ASP A 62 -3.72 -20.81 -16.87
N VAL A 63 -2.67 -19.98 -16.93
CA VAL A 63 -1.98 -19.44 -15.75
C VAL A 63 -2.93 -18.61 -14.87
N ARG A 64 -3.82 -17.81 -15.46
CA ARG A 64 -4.74 -16.91 -14.75
C ARG A 64 -5.78 -17.71 -13.98
N ALA A 65 -6.31 -18.78 -14.56
CA ALA A 65 -7.20 -19.71 -13.86
C ALA A 65 -6.48 -20.43 -12.70
N TRP A 66 -5.22 -20.86 -12.89
CA TRP A 66 -4.42 -21.46 -11.82
C TRP A 66 -4.13 -20.51 -10.65
N GLU A 67 -3.79 -19.26 -10.94
CA GLU A 67 -3.52 -18.22 -9.93
C GLU A 67 -4.78 -17.92 -9.11
N ASN A 68 -5.93 -17.74 -9.76
CA ASN A 68 -7.21 -17.55 -9.09
C ASN A 68 -7.62 -18.77 -8.24
N TYR A 69 -7.51 -19.99 -8.78
CA TYR A 69 -7.82 -21.23 -8.05
C TYR A 69 -6.97 -21.37 -6.77
N LEU A 70 -5.66 -21.15 -6.86
CA LEU A 70 -4.77 -21.24 -5.69
C LEU A 70 -5.00 -20.12 -4.69
N SER A 71 -5.31 -18.91 -5.15
CA SER A 71 -5.63 -17.78 -4.27
C SER A 71 -6.93 -18.02 -3.48
N ALA A 72 -7.94 -18.63 -4.12
CA ALA A 72 -9.15 -19.08 -3.44
C ALA A 72 -8.89 -20.22 -2.43
N CYS A 73 -8.02 -21.19 -2.76
CA CYS A 73 -7.58 -22.22 -1.80
C CYS A 73 -6.86 -21.63 -0.56
N ASP A 74 -6.06 -20.58 -0.74
CA ASP A 74 -5.40 -19.91 0.39
C ASP A 74 -6.40 -19.13 1.24
N ALA A 75 -7.29 -18.38 0.62
CA ALA A 75 -8.31 -17.61 1.32
C ALA A 75 -9.26 -18.50 2.15
N GLU A 76 -9.72 -19.61 1.59
CA GLU A 76 -10.52 -20.61 2.31
C GLU A 76 -9.76 -21.20 3.53
N TYR A 77 -8.45 -21.46 3.39
CA TYR A 77 -7.61 -21.90 4.51
C TYR A 77 -7.48 -20.82 5.60
N TRP A 78 -7.35 -19.55 5.22
CA TRP A 78 -7.18 -18.46 6.19
C TRP A 78 -8.43 -18.26 7.03
N GLU A 79 -9.61 -18.28 6.41
CA GLU A 79 -10.94 -18.20 7.05
C GLU A 79 -11.28 -19.42 7.93
N GLU A 80 -10.69 -20.59 7.68
CA GLU A 80 -10.99 -21.79 8.46
C GLU A 80 -10.41 -21.70 9.88
N MET A 81 -11.26 -21.87 10.89
CA MET A 81 -10.87 -21.81 12.30
C MET A 81 -10.78 -23.20 12.95
N ASP A 82 -11.44 -24.22 12.39
CA ASP A 82 -11.30 -25.59 12.88
C ASP A 82 -9.94 -26.17 12.50
N SER A 83 -9.15 -26.56 13.50
CA SER A 83 -7.78 -27.07 13.31
C SER A 83 -7.68 -28.31 12.41
N LEU A 84 -8.69 -29.20 12.45
CA LEU A 84 -8.69 -30.45 11.69
C LEU A 84 -9.04 -30.19 10.21
N GLN A 85 -10.02 -29.33 9.94
CA GLN A 85 -10.34 -28.88 8.59
C GLN A 85 -9.20 -28.03 8.01
N LYS A 86 -8.60 -27.14 8.81
CA LYS A 86 -7.43 -26.33 8.40
C LYS A 86 -6.26 -27.20 7.95
N GLN A 87 -6.01 -28.33 8.62
CA GLN A 87 -5.01 -29.32 8.18
C GLN A 87 -5.38 -30.04 6.86
N LYS A 88 -6.67 -30.26 6.57
CA LYS A 88 -7.11 -30.84 5.29
C LYS A 88 -6.97 -29.84 4.15
N LEU A 89 -7.41 -28.59 4.35
CA LEU A 89 -7.26 -27.49 3.39
C LEU A 89 -5.78 -27.23 3.08
N ASP A 90 -4.91 -27.31 4.09
CA ASP A 90 -3.47 -27.17 3.87
C ASP A 90 -2.90 -28.28 2.96
N LYS A 91 -3.30 -29.54 3.18
CA LYS A 91 -2.95 -30.66 2.29
C LYS A 91 -3.52 -30.49 0.89
N GLU A 92 -4.73 -29.93 0.77
CA GLU A 92 -5.39 -29.64 -0.51
C GLU A 92 -4.61 -28.59 -1.32
N ARG A 93 -4.31 -27.41 -0.75
CA ARG A 93 -3.57 -26.37 -1.48
C ARG A 93 -2.15 -26.80 -1.85
N HIS A 94 -1.46 -27.55 -0.99
CA HIS A 94 -0.14 -28.11 -1.33
C HIS A 94 -0.23 -29.18 -2.43
N LYS A 95 -1.37 -29.87 -2.58
CA LYS A 95 -1.63 -30.78 -3.70
C LYS A 95 -2.00 -30.00 -4.97
N ALA A 96 -2.78 -28.92 -4.86
CA ALA A 96 -3.13 -28.04 -5.96
C ALA A 96 -1.90 -27.33 -6.55
N PHE A 97 -1.03 -26.76 -5.70
CA PHE A 97 0.20 -26.10 -6.16
C PHE A 97 1.14 -27.07 -6.88
N ARG A 98 1.33 -28.28 -6.35
CA ARG A 98 2.10 -29.34 -7.04
C ARG A 98 1.48 -29.82 -8.36
N LYS A 99 0.19 -29.56 -8.62
CA LYS A 99 -0.41 -29.74 -9.95
C LYS A 99 -0.09 -28.53 -10.85
N MET A 100 -0.29 -27.30 -10.37
CA MET A 100 0.08 -26.08 -11.10
C MET A 100 1.52 -26.17 -11.62
N GLN A 101 2.48 -26.48 -10.74
CA GLN A 101 3.91 -26.61 -11.11
C GLN A 101 4.19 -27.63 -12.23
N LYS A 102 3.33 -28.64 -12.42
CA LYS A 102 3.46 -29.62 -13.51
C LYS A 102 2.78 -29.16 -14.81
N CYS A 103 1.76 -28.33 -14.70
CA CYS A 103 0.96 -27.88 -15.82
C CYS A 103 1.50 -26.57 -16.40
N VAL A 104 1.79 -25.59 -15.54
CA VAL A 104 2.38 -24.27 -15.85
C VAL A 104 3.61 -24.04 -14.96
N PRO A 105 4.72 -24.77 -15.19
CA PRO A 105 6.01 -24.40 -14.62
C PRO A 105 6.43 -23.00 -15.13
N ASP A 106 7.38 -22.39 -14.44
CA ASP A 106 8.06 -21.15 -14.86
C ASP A 106 7.22 -19.85 -14.89
N THR A 107 6.20 -19.73 -14.05
CA THR A 107 5.50 -18.45 -13.81
C THR A 107 6.07 -17.67 -12.62
N ARG A 108 5.92 -16.33 -12.62
CA ARG A 108 6.34 -15.48 -11.49
C ARG A 108 5.62 -15.87 -10.19
N PHE A 109 4.33 -16.16 -10.25
CA PHE A 109 3.54 -16.68 -9.12
C PHE A 109 4.12 -17.99 -8.55
N CYS A 110 4.54 -18.94 -9.40
CA CYS A 110 5.20 -20.17 -8.96
C CYS A 110 6.51 -19.89 -8.22
N TYR A 111 7.38 -19.03 -8.76
CA TYR A 111 8.66 -18.70 -8.14
C TYR A 111 8.49 -17.93 -6.83
N GLN A 112 7.58 -16.95 -6.77
CA GLN A 112 7.21 -16.27 -5.52
C GLN A 112 6.77 -17.27 -4.45
N ARG A 113 5.87 -18.20 -4.78
CA ARG A 113 5.36 -19.20 -3.83
C ARG A 113 6.42 -20.23 -3.39
N LEU A 114 7.44 -20.48 -4.22
CA LEU A 114 8.60 -21.30 -3.84
C LEU A 114 9.54 -20.53 -2.88
N LEU A 115 9.71 -19.22 -3.08
CA LEU A 115 10.49 -18.37 -2.17
C LEU A 115 9.86 -18.30 -0.77
N ASP A 116 8.53 -18.32 -0.65
CA ASP A 116 7.87 -18.36 0.67
C ASP A 116 8.09 -19.69 1.43
N GLN A 117 8.55 -20.74 0.73
CA GLN A 117 8.76 -22.08 1.28
C GLN A 117 10.24 -22.45 1.46
N VAL A 118 11.16 -21.70 0.84
CA VAL A 118 12.58 -22.02 0.86
C VAL A 118 13.23 -21.59 2.18
N LYS A 119 14.12 -22.44 2.71
CA LYS A 119 14.92 -22.16 3.92
C LYS A 119 16.43 -22.21 3.66
N ASP A 120 16.82 -22.64 2.47
CA ASP A 120 18.21 -22.78 2.04
C ASP A 120 18.59 -21.59 1.16
N LYS A 121 19.57 -20.80 1.59
CA LYS A 121 19.96 -19.55 0.92
C LYS A 121 20.45 -19.75 -0.51
N LYS A 122 21.07 -20.89 -0.84
CA LYS A 122 21.54 -21.16 -2.21
C LYS A 122 20.37 -21.45 -3.15
N LYS A 123 19.37 -22.20 -2.68
CA LYS A 123 18.11 -22.42 -3.42
C LYS A 123 17.32 -21.13 -3.55
N GLU A 124 17.28 -20.31 -2.50
CA GLU A 124 16.65 -18.98 -2.51
C GLU A 124 17.26 -18.08 -3.61
N GLU A 125 18.59 -18.00 -3.67
CA GLU A 125 19.31 -17.23 -4.69
C GLU A 125 18.98 -17.72 -6.13
N VAL A 126 18.97 -19.04 -6.35
CA VAL A 126 18.58 -19.62 -7.66
C VAL A 126 17.13 -19.31 -8.02
N LEU A 127 16.21 -19.34 -7.05
CA LEU A 127 14.80 -18.99 -7.26
C LEU A 127 14.62 -17.48 -7.54
N LEU A 128 15.39 -16.61 -6.88
CA LEU A 128 15.40 -15.17 -7.15
C LEU A 128 15.95 -14.86 -8.56
N GLN A 129 17.06 -15.48 -8.96
CA GLN A 129 17.61 -15.34 -10.32
C GLN A 129 16.58 -15.77 -11.37
N LYS A 130 15.83 -16.86 -11.14
CA LYS A 130 14.73 -17.29 -12.00
C LYS A 130 13.59 -16.28 -12.03
N LEU A 131 13.11 -15.83 -10.86
CA LEU A 131 12.05 -14.81 -10.77
C LEU A 131 12.40 -13.53 -11.55
N PHE A 132 13.62 -13.02 -11.37
CA PHE A 132 14.10 -11.81 -12.04
C PHE A 132 14.38 -11.98 -13.54
N SER A 133 14.53 -13.23 -14.03
CA SER A 133 14.64 -13.51 -15.47
C SER A 133 13.30 -13.53 -16.20
N LEU A 134 12.18 -13.59 -15.47
CA LEU A 134 10.84 -13.57 -16.04
C LEU A 134 10.35 -12.12 -16.22
N LYS A 135 9.73 -11.86 -17.37
CA LYS A 135 9.10 -10.58 -17.69
C LYS A 135 8.09 -10.19 -16.60
N ARG A 136 8.21 -8.94 -16.13
CA ARG A 136 7.22 -8.28 -15.26
C ARG A 136 6.02 -7.83 -16.09
N THR A 137 4.83 -8.09 -15.61
CA THR A 137 3.58 -7.80 -16.35
C THR A 137 2.63 -6.87 -15.60
N SER A 138 2.85 -6.65 -14.31
CA SER A 138 2.07 -5.69 -13.51
C SER A 138 2.99 -4.72 -12.77
N GLU A 139 2.40 -3.60 -12.35
CA GLU A 139 3.00 -2.66 -11.38
C GLU A 139 3.59 -3.37 -10.15
N LEU A 140 2.84 -4.34 -9.61
CA LEU A 140 3.18 -5.00 -8.37
C LEU A 140 4.42 -5.90 -8.52
N ASP A 141 4.69 -6.45 -9.71
CA ASP A 141 5.92 -7.18 -9.97
C ASP A 141 7.17 -6.31 -9.75
N TYR A 142 7.12 -5.04 -10.14
CA TYR A 142 8.22 -4.10 -9.96
C TYR A 142 8.37 -3.75 -8.47
N VAL A 143 7.28 -3.38 -7.79
CA VAL A 143 7.27 -3.06 -6.36
C VAL A 143 7.79 -4.24 -5.52
N ASN A 144 7.31 -5.45 -5.78
CA ASN A 144 7.72 -6.67 -5.07
C ASN A 144 9.18 -7.05 -5.30
N ASP A 145 9.74 -6.78 -6.48
CA ASP A 145 11.15 -7.03 -6.78
C ASP A 145 12.04 -5.92 -6.18
N ILE A 146 11.61 -4.65 -6.20
CA ILE A 146 12.30 -3.52 -5.56
C ILE A 146 12.42 -3.72 -4.04
N ILE A 147 11.32 -4.07 -3.34
CA ILE A 147 11.35 -4.32 -1.89
C ILE A 147 12.25 -5.52 -1.54
N ARG A 148 12.31 -6.56 -2.38
CA ARG A 148 13.28 -7.66 -2.20
C ARG A 148 14.72 -7.17 -2.34
N CYS A 149 15.00 -6.37 -3.37
CA CYS A 149 16.34 -5.82 -3.60
C CYS A 149 16.76 -4.85 -2.48
N GLN A 150 15.85 -4.00 -1.98
CA GLN A 150 16.07 -3.09 -0.85
C GLN A 150 16.47 -3.86 0.40
N ARG A 151 15.70 -4.89 0.79
CA ARG A 151 16.00 -5.76 1.94
C ARG A 151 17.32 -6.53 1.80
N ALA A 152 17.82 -6.68 0.58
CA ALA A 152 19.09 -7.34 0.26
C ALA A 152 20.27 -6.37 0.02
N GLY A 153 20.08 -5.05 0.15
CA GLY A 153 21.11 -4.04 -0.16
C GLY A 153 21.48 -3.95 -1.65
N GLN A 154 20.65 -4.48 -2.55
CA GLN A 154 20.95 -4.59 -3.99
C GLN A 154 20.60 -3.31 -4.76
N THR A 155 21.16 -2.17 -4.35
CA THR A 155 20.85 -0.84 -4.87
C THR A 155 21.00 -0.73 -6.39
N ASP A 156 22.01 -1.36 -7.00
CA ASP A 156 22.16 -1.36 -8.47
C ASP A 156 21.08 -2.17 -9.19
N LYS A 157 20.55 -3.23 -8.57
CA LYS A 157 19.40 -3.97 -9.09
C LYS A 157 18.12 -3.13 -9.00
N ILE A 158 17.93 -2.36 -7.93
CA ILE A 158 16.83 -1.37 -7.84
C ILE A 158 16.92 -0.37 -9.00
N LYS A 159 18.11 0.18 -9.28
CA LYS A 159 18.32 1.11 -10.41
C LYS A 159 17.96 0.50 -11.76
N GLU A 160 18.31 -0.77 -12.00
CA GLU A 160 17.94 -1.51 -13.21
C GLU A 160 16.42 -1.67 -13.31
N ILE A 161 15.77 -2.18 -12.25
CA ILE A 161 14.32 -2.44 -12.21
C ILE A 161 13.52 -1.14 -12.40
N CYS A 162 13.93 -0.02 -11.78
CA CYS A 162 13.26 1.27 -11.95
C CYS A 162 13.36 1.82 -13.38
N LYS A 163 14.46 1.57 -14.12
CA LYS A 163 14.57 1.96 -15.54
C LYS A 163 13.64 1.13 -16.41
N GLU A 164 13.57 -0.17 -16.17
CA GLU A 164 12.64 -1.08 -16.84
C GLU A 164 11.19 -0.67 -16.56
N TRP A 165 10.85 -0.38 -15.30
CA TRP A 165 9.52 0.03 -14.88
C TRP A 165 9.08 1.36 -15.51
N TYR A 166 9.96 2.35 -15.51
CA TYR A 166 9.68 3.65 -16.14
C TYR A 166 9.46 3.50 -17.64
N SER A 167 10.26 2.64 -18.28
CA SER A 167 10.15 2.37 -19.72
C SER A 167 8.90 1.54 -20.09
N SER A 168 8.34 0.78 -19.15
CA SER A 168 7.17 -0.08 -19.42
C SER A 168 5.83 0.66 -19.34
N GLY A 169 5.77 1.81 -18.67
CA GLY A 169 4.51 2.55 -18.41
C GLY A 169 3.57 1.85 -17.42
N LEU A 170 3.97 0.75 -16.80
CA LEU A 170 3.14 -0.05 -15.89
C LEU A 170 3.08 0.55 -14.46
N TYR A 171 2.79 1.85 -14.36
CA TYR A 171 2.68 2.58 -13.10
C TYR A 171 1.49 3.55 -13.12
N SER A 172 1.03 3.95 -11.94
CA SER A 172 0.06 5.02 -11.74
C SER A 172 0.69 6.39 -12.00
N HIS A 173 0.21 7.09 -13.04
CA HIS A 173 0.64 8.46 -13.35
C HIS A 173 0.31 9.45 -12.22
N ASP A 174 -0.85 9.27 -11.57
CA ASP A 174 -1.31 10.10 -10.46
C ASP A 174 -0.42 9.90 -9.23
N LEU A 175 -0.07 8.66 -8.86
CA LEU A 175 0.84 8.41 -7.74
C LEU A 175 2.28 8.88 -8.04
N LEU A 176 2.76 8.73 -9.28
CA LEU A 176 4.06 9.25 -9.68
C LEU A 176 4.12 10.79 -9.58
N SER A 177 3.02 11.47 -9.93
CA SER A 177 2.91 12.92 -9.84
C SER A 177 2.73 13.39 -8.39
N TYR A 178 2.04 12.62 -7.55
CA TYR A 178 1.99 12.83 -6.10
C TYR A 178 3.40 12.77 -5.48
N CYS A 179 4.15 11.69 -5.72
CA CYS A 179 5.52 11.55 -5.23
C CYS A 179 6.50 12.58 -5.84
N TYR A 180 6.25 13.06 -7.07
CA TYR A 180 6.99 14.20 -7.63
C TYR A 180 6.76 15.46 -6.79
N ASN A 181 5.50 15.75 -6.43
CA ASN A 181 5.16 16.94 -5.63
C ASN A 181 5.67 16.83 -4.19
N GLU A 182 5.83 15.62 -3.62
CA GLU A 182 6.54 15.42 -2.34
C GLU A 182 8.03 15.84 -2.43
N LEU A 183 8.70 15.54 -3.55
CA LEU A 183 10.15 15.75 -3.71
C LEU A 183 10.55 17.11 -4.31
N VAL A 184 9.72 17.72 -5.17
CA VAL A 184 10.06 18.99 -5.85
C VAL A 184 10.19 20.17 -4.89
N GLY A 185 9.49 20.13 -3.76
CA GLY A 185 9.54 21.16 -2.72
C GLY A 185 10.90 21.25 -2.02
N LEU A 186 11.61 20.13 -1.92
CA LEU A 186 12.71 19.91 -0.99
C LEU A 186 13.96 20.77 -1.27
N GLN A 187 14.77 20.94 -0.23
CA GLN A 187 16.10 21.57 -0.30
C GLN A 187 17.15 20.61 -0.88
N GLU A 188 18.25 21.15 -1.38
CA GLU A 188 19.38 20.33 -1.86
C GLU A 188 20.00 19.50 -0.72
N ASN A 189 20.50 18.30 -1.05
CA ASN A 189 21.11 17.35 -0.11
C ASN A 189 20.19 16.88 1.03
N ALA A 190 18.88 17.12 0.92
CA ALA A 190 17.87 16.73 1.88
C ALA A 190 17.79 15.20 2.06
N ILE A 191 17.32 14.79 3.23
CA ILE A 191 16.86 13.44 3.55
C ILE A 191 15.34 13.43 3.44
N PHE A 192 14.80 12.44 2.72
CA PHE A 192 13.37 12.17 2.68
C PHE A 192 13.11 10.79 3.31
N VAL A 193 12.40 10.78 4.45
CA VAL A 193 12.15 9.56 5.23
C VAL A 193 10.85 8.91 4.76
N SER A 194 10.94 7.88 3.92
CA SER A 194 9.78 7.23 3.30
C SER A 194 9.31 6.04 4.15
N GLY A 195 8.02 6.01 4.49
CA GLY A 195 7.44 5.01 5.40
C GLY A 195 6.36 4.09 4.80
N ALA A 196 6.02 4.22 3.51
CA ALA A 196 5.03 3.36 2.86
C ALA A 196 5.65 2.62 1.66
N TYR A 197 5.44 1.31 1.60
CA TYR A 197 6.09 0.42 0.62
C TYR A 197 5.88 0.84 -0.84
N ALA A 198 4.65 1.25 -1.20
CA ALA A 198 4.33 1.72 -2.54
C ALA A 198 5.04 3.04 -2.85
N THR A 199 4.85 4.09 -2.05
CA THR A 199 5.43 5.42 -2.32
C THR A 199 6.97 5.38 -2.35
N LEU A 200 7.62 4.59 -1.48
CA LEU A 200 9.07 4.34 -1.54
C LEU A 200 9.52 3.88 -2.93
N CYS A 201 8.81 2.92 -3.52
CA CYS A 201 9.12 2.43 -4.86
C CYS A 201 8.89 3.50 -5.94
N TYR A 202 7.89 4.37 -5.77
CA TYR A 202 7.65 5.52 -6.67
C TYR A 202 8.72 6.62 -6.52
N HIS A 203 9.24 6.86 -5.32
CA HIS A 203 10.37 7.77 -5.12
C HIS A 203 11.64 7.23 -5.82
N TYR A 204 11.92 5.92 -5.73
CA TYR A 204 12.99 5.29 -6.52
C TYR A 204 12.71 5.31 -8.04
N LEU A 205 11.46 5.18 -8.47
CA LEU A 205 11.06 5.29 -9.88
C LEU A 205 11.37 6.69 -10.45
N LEU A 206 11.10 7.76 -9.68
CA LEU A 206 11.49 9.12 -10.03
C LEU A 206 13.01 9.29 -10.10
N GLN A 207 13.76 8.74 -9.13
CA GLN A 207 15.21 8.92 -9.07
C GLN A 207 15.99 8.14 -10.13
N TYR A 208 15.68 6.85 -10.26
CA TYR A 208 16.49 5.92 -11.06
C TYR A 208 15.87 5.64 -12.43
N GLY A 209 14.54 5.69 -12.54
CA GLY A 209 13.81 5.58 -13.81
C GLY A 209 13.78 6.90 -14.57
N ALA A 210 13.11 7.92 -14.01
CA ALA A 210 13.00 9.24 -14.63
C ALA A 210 14.28 10.10 -14.51
N GLY A 211 15.21 9.76 -13.60
CA GLY A 211 16.49 10.46 -13.45
C GLY A 211 16.43 11.78 -12.68
N LEU A 212 15.34 12.05 -11.95
CA LEU A 212 15.05 13.27 -11.20
C LEU A 212 15.59 13.21 -9.76
N PHE A 213 15.59 14.33 -9.03
CA PHE A 213 15.83 14.40 -7.57
C PHE A 213 17.05 13.65 -7.03
N LYS A 214 18.11 13.46 -7.84
CA LYS A 214 19.33 12.67 -7.49
C LYS A 214 20.11 13.22 -6.29
N ASN A 215 19.85 14.47 -5.90
CA ASN A 215 20.41 15.17 -4.76
C ASN A 215 19.59 15.00 -3.46
N VAL A 216 18.43 14.34 -3.51
CA VAL A 216 17.67 13.93 -2.32
C VAL A 216 18.07 12.50 -1.97
N GLN A 217 18.30 12.22 -0.68
CA GLN A 217 18.54 10.85 -0.22
C GLN A 217 17.26 10.31 0.41
N ILE A 218 16.64 9.33 -0.27
CA ILE A 218 15.48 8.61 0.26
C ILE A 218 15.98 7.57 1.24
N VAL A 219 15.43 7.55 2.45
CA VAL A 219 15.78 6.60 3.52
C VAL A 219 14.50 5.94 4.00
N ASP A 220 14.56 4.63 4.24
CA ASP A 220 13.45 3.88 4.84
C ASP A 220 13.22 4.35 6.28
N ALA A 221 11.96 4.51 6.68
CA ALA A 221 11.63 4.99 8.02
C ALA A 221 12.14 4.06 9.14
N ASP A 222 12.25 2.75 8.92
CA ASP A 222 12.76 1.82 9.92
C ASP A 222 14.28 1.95 10.10
N ASP A 223 15.03 2.13 9.02
CA ASP A 223 16.49 2.33 9.06
C ASP A 223 16.84 3.74 9.58
N PHE A 224 16.05 4.74 9.22
CA PHE A 224 16.22 6.10 9.72
C PHE A 224 15.98 6.22 11.23
N ASN A 225 14.92 5.58 11.74
CA ASN A 225 14.55 5.68 13.16
C ASN A 225 15.36 4.72 14.07
N HIS A 226 16.16 3.81 13.51
CA HIS A 226 17.09 2.94 14.22
C HIS A 226 18.57 3.21 13.89
N PRO A 227 19.16 4.37 14.29
CA PRO A 227 20.58 4.64 14.08
C PRO A 227 21.48 3.51 14.57
N SER A 228 22.26 2.92 13.66
CA SER A 228 23.17 1.83 13.97
C SER A 228 24.40 1.86 13.07
N SER A 229 25.55 1.57 13.67
CA SER A 229 26.85 1.42 13.02
C SER A 229 26.90 0.27 12.00
N GLU A 230 25.93 -0.64 12.02
CA GLU A 230 25.75 -1.69 11.00
C GLU A 230 24.96 -1.21 9.77
N SER A 231 24.15 -0.16 9.88
CA SER A 231 23.40 0.39 8.75
C SER A 231 24.35 1.02 7.74
N GLU A 232 24.15 0.72 6.45
CA GLU A 232 24.92 1.31 5.36
C GLU A 232 24.70 2.82 5.29
N PHE A 233 23.46 3.29 5.42
CA PHE A 233 23.12 4.70 5.47
C PHE A 233 23.87 5.43 6.59
N TRP A 234 23.79 4.94 7.83
CA TRP A 234 24.44 5.59 8.97
C TRP A 234 25.97 5.51 8.92
N ARG A 235 26.54 4.46 8.32
CA ARG A 235 27.98 4.39 8.00
C ARG A 235 28.40 5.45 6.98
N GLU A 236 27.69 5.60 5.87
CA GLU A 236 27.99 6.58 4.82
C GLU A 236 27.87 8.03 5.33
N ILE A 237 26.90 8.30 6.21
CA ILE A 237 26.76 9.58 6.92
C ILE A 237 27.95 9.88 7.84
N GLY A 238 28.72 8.85 8.24
CA GLY A 238 29.72 8.94 9.29
C GLY A 238 29.07 9.23 10.64
N MET A 239 28.21 8.32 11.11
CA MET A 239 27.56 8.40 12.42
C MET A 239 28.60 8.44 13.55
N ASP A 240 28.42 9.37 14.47
CA ASP A 240 29.19 9.47 15.71
C ASP A 240 28.40 8.80 16.85
N SER A 241 28.91 7.70 17.40
CA SER A 241 28.27 6.94 18.46
C SER A 241 28.25 7.63 19.82
N GLU A 242 29.03 8.70 20.03
CA GLU A 242 28.96 9.50 21.26
C GLU A 242 27.79 10.49 21.21
N GLU A 243 27.53 11.10 20.04
CA GLU A 243 26.43 12.05 19.85
C GLU A 243 25.08 11.39 19.49
N LEU A 244 25.17 10.24 18.80
CA LEU A 244 24.07 9.41 18.35
C LEU A 244 24.40 7.93 18.66
N PRO A 245 24.20 7.48 19.93
CA PRO A 245 24.42 6.09 20.33
C PRO A 245 23.80 5.04 19.40
N ASP A 246 24.39 3.85 19.36
CA ASP A 246 23.84 2.75 18.55
C ASP A 246 22.55 2.21 19.18
N TRP A 247 21.48 2.13 18.40
CA TRP A 247 20.18 1.60 18.80
C TRP A 247 20.26 0.21 19.43
N LYS A 248 21.11 -0.70 18.91
CA LYS A 248 21.21 -2.06 19.44
C LYS A 248 21.79 -2.09 20.85
N THR A 249 22.74 -1.18 21.12
CA THR A 249 23.33 -0.96 22.44
C THR A 249 22.27 -0.40 23.40
N MET A 250 21.47 0.57 22.96
CA MET A 250 20.37 1.15 23.73
C MET A 250 19.24 0.15 24.03
N ALA A 251 18.92 -0.75 23.09
CA ALA A 251 17.94 -1.82 23.25
C ALA A 251 18.47 -3.05 24.04
N GLY A 252 19.67 -2.98 24.61
CA GLY A 252 20.27 -4.04 25.42
C GLY A 252 20.42 -5.38 24.68
N GLY A 253 20.60 -5.35 23.36
CA GLY A 253 20.69 -6.54 22.51
C GLY A 253 19.40 -7.39 22.39
N LYS A 254 18.29 -6.98 22.99
CA LYS A 254 17.02 -7.73 22.99
C LYS A 254 16.02 -7.17 21.97
N SER A 255 16.35 -7.24 20.68
CA SER A 255 15.35 -7.06 19.61
C SER A 255 15.28 -8.29 18.70
N LYS A 256 14.13 -8.96 18.72
CA LYS A 256 13.76 -10.04 17.78
C LYS A 256 12.45 -9.79 17.04
N SER A 257 11.83 -8.62 17.24
CA SER A 257 10.60 -8.20 16.56
C SER A 257 10.47 -6.69 16.62
N CYS A 258 10.55 -6.02 15.47
CA CYS A 258 10.22 -4.61 15.34
C CYS A 258 8.69 -4.45 15.36
N SER A 259 8.11 -4.31 16.55
CA SER A 259 6.79 -3.71 16.72
C SER A 259 6.98 -2.28 17.23
N TRP A 260 6.68 -1.30 16.38
CA TRP A 260 6.79 0.14 16.66
C TRP A 260 5.71 0.66 17.61
N ASP A 261 5.63 0.02 18.77
CA ASP A 261 4.94 0.54 19.93
C ASP A 261 5.82 1.62 20.61
N SER A 262 5.25 2.81 20.79
CA SER A 262 5.86 3.97 21.44
C SER A 262 6.09 3.79 22.95
N GLU A 263 5.49 2.77 23.56
CA GLU A 263 5.66 2.46 24.99
C GLU A 263 6.92 1.61 25.24
N THR A 264 7.28 0.72 24.31
CA THR A 264 8.44 -0.20 24.44
C THR A 264 9.73 0.27 23.78
N SER A 265 9.69 1.30 22.93
CA SER A 265 10.89 1.85 22.28
C SER A 265 11.79 2.64 23.26
N PRO A 266 13.13 2.42 23.27
CA PRO A 266 14.09 3.22 24.04
C PRO A 266 13.91 4.74 23.87
N LYS A 267 13.42 5.39 24.93
CA LYS A 267 13.22 6.85 24.96
C LYS A 267 14.54 7.57 25.20
N TRP A 268 15.02 8.25 24.16
CA TRP A 268 16.21 9.08 24.20
C TRP A 268 15.99 10.30 25.10
N LYS A 269 16.81 10.49 26.14
CA LYS A 269 16.68 11.62 27.07
C LYS A 269 16.74 12.96 26.31
N GLY A 270 15.59 13.62 26.17
CA GLY A 270 15.46 14.95 25.59
C GLY A 270 15.45 15.04 24.06
N ARG A 271 15.33 13.93 23.31
CA ARG A 271 15.27 13.95 21.83
C ARG A 271 14.34 12.86 21.26
N ASN A 272 13.08 13.20 20.99
CA ASN A 272 12.10 12.22 20.50
C ASN A 272 12.43 11.63 19.11
N ASN A 273 13.33 12.25 18.32
CA ASN A 273 13.96 11.61 17.17
C ASN A 273 15.43 12.10 17.05
N PRO A 274 16.42 11.29 17.45
CA PRO A 274 17.81 11.74 17.51
C PRO A 274 18.47 11.74 16.13
N GLY A 275 18.01 10.91 15.18
CA GLY A 275 18.52 10.88 13.80
C GLY A 275 18.15 12.16 13.03
N ALA A 276 16.89 12.60 13.14
CA ALA A 276 16.42 13.87 12.58
C ALA A 276 17.19 15.07 13.13
N TRP A 277 17.36 15.09 14.46
CA TRP A 277 18.15 16.10 15.15
C TRP A 277 19.62 16.10 14.69
N TYR A 278 20.27 14.92 14.66
CA TYR A 278 21.68 14.81 14.30
C TYR A 278 21.94 15.27 12.87
N LEU A 279 21.14 14.80 11.90
CA LEU A 279 21.29 15.19 10.51
C LEU A 279 21.04 16.69 10.31
N THR A 280 19.99 17.24 10.93
CA THR A 280 19.62 18.66 10.79
C THR A 280 20.60 19.60 11.52
N VAL A 281 21.02 19.27 12.74
CA VAL A 281 21.78 20.17 13.63
C VAL A 281 23.29 19.95 13.54
N LYS A 282 23.75 18.70 13.34
CA LYS A 282 25.19 18.36 13.32
C LYS A 282 25.74 18.22 11.90
N LYS A 283 24.97 17.62 10.98
CA LYS A 283 25.38 17.45 9.57
C LYS A 283 24.83 18.54 8.64
N ASN A 284 23.99 19.46 9.14
CA ASN A 284 23.33 20.52 8.38
C ASN A 284 22.58 19.99 7.13
N ARG A 285 21.99 18.80 7.22
CA ARG A 285 21.17 18.18 6.17
C ARG A 285 19.69 18.28 6.52
N PRO A 286 18.87 18.96 5.71
CA PRO A 286 17.43 19.06 5.94
C PRO A 286 16.76 17.68 5.97
N VAL A 287 15.92 17.42 6.97
CA VAL A 287 15.18 16.15 7.10
C VAL A 287 13.69 16.39 6.89
N TYR A 288 13.09 15.55 6.05
CA TYR A 288 11.69 15.63 5.63
C TYR A 288 10.96 14.31 5.79
N TYR A 289 9.67 14.41 6.09
CA TYR A 289 8.75 13.28 6.25
C TYR A 289 7.50 13.51 5.40
N PRO A 290 6.95 12.49 4.72
CA PRO A 290 5.64 12.60 4.11
C PRO A 290 4.57 12.83 5.18
N GLN A 291 3.56 13.64 4.86
CA GLN A 291 2.56 14.11 5.83
C GLN A 291 1.73 12.98 6.47
N PHE A 292 1.72 11.79 5.86
CA PHE A 292 0.92 10.63 6.27
C PHE A 292 1.78 9.41 6.64
N THR A 293 2.98 9.66 7.21
CA THR A 293 3.69 8.64 8.02
C THR A 293 2.86 8.25 9.26
N SER A 294 3.21 7.11 9.90
CA SER A 294 2.45 6.59 11.05
C SER A 294 2.28 7.65 12.15
N THR A 295 1.03 7.81 12.59
CA THR A 295 0.62 8.97 13.42
C THR A 295 1.16 8.93 14.85
N SER A 296 1.75 7.83 15.30
CA SER A 296 2.42 7.71 16.60
C SER A 296 3.68 8.57 16.66
N TYR A 297 4.55 8.46 15.65
CA TYR A 297 5.84 9.17 15.58
C TYR A 297 5.65 10.69 15.38
N LEU A 298 4.76 11.11 14.46
CA LEU A 298 4.51 12.52 14.18
C LEU A 298 4.02 13.29 15.42
N LYS A 299 3.29 12.64 16.34
CA LYS A 299 2.81 13.25 17.59
C LYS A 299 3.95 13.66 18.52
N GLU A 300 5.01 12.86 18.60
CA GLU A 300 6.16 13.16 19.48
C GLU A 300 7.08 14.25 18.91
N LEU A 301 7.03 14.49 17.59
CA LEU A 301 7.78 15.55 16.91
C LEU A 301 6.96 16.78 16.53
N LYS A 302 5.67 16.84 16.87
CA LYS A 302 4.74 17.90 16.44
C LYS A 302 5.29 19.33 16.63
N ASP A 303 6.03 19.58 17.71
CA ASP A 303 6.56 20.90 18.08
C ASP A 303 7.86 21.25 17.32
N SER A 304 8.36 20.34 16.48
CA SER A 304 9.56 20.48 15.63
C SER A 304 9.29 20.12 14.16
N LEU A 305 8.04 19.89 13.78
CA LEU A 305 7.63 19.57 12.41
C LEU A 305 6.80 20.70 11.81
N TYR A 306 7.25 21.21 10.67
CA TYR A 306 6.65 22.34 9.98
C TYR A 306 6.17 21.88 8.60
N SER A 307 4.89 22.06 8.28
CA SER A 307 4.36 21.64 6.97
C SER A 307 4.89 22.56 5.87
N GLU A 308 5.51 21.99 4.84
CA GLU A 308 5.88 22.68 3.59
C GLU A 308 4.97 22.24 2.42
N GLY A 309 3.77 21.72 2.75
CA GLY A 309 2.79 21.17 1.82
C GLY A 309 2.58 19.69 2.12
N LEU A 310 2.77 18.82 1.12
CA LEU A 310 2.67 17.35 1.24
C LEU A 310 3.68 16.72 2.22
N VAL A 311 4.65 17.49 2.71
CA VAL A 311 5.74 17.04 3.57
C VAL A 311 5.86 17.91 4.81
N PHE A 312 6.29 17.30 5.91
CA PHE A 312 6.79 18.00 7.09
C PHE A 312 8.31 18.09 7.03
N ARG A 313 8.87 19.27 7.28
CA ARG A 313 10.29 19.45 7.54
C ARG A 313 10.55 19.45 9.04
N TYR A 314 11.58 18.73 9.47
CA TYR A 314 12.10 18.84 10.82
C TYR A 314 12.93 20.12 10.99
N SER A 315 12.63 20.90 12.03
CA SER A 315 13.41 22.08 12.42
C SER A 315 13.39 22.28 13.93
N THR A 316 14.54 22.62 14.51
CA THR A 316 14.66 23.03 15.92
C THR A 316 14.34 24.50 16.15
N LYS A 317 13.97 25.25 15.10
CA LYS A 317 13.62 26.67 15.14
C LYS A 317 12.37 26.95 14.30
N PRO A 318 11.45 27.83 14.75
CA PRO A 318 10.33 28.27 13.93
C PRO A 318 10.82 29.09 12.73
N TYR A 319 10.08 28.99 11.64
CA TYR A 319 10.27 29.76 10.41
C TYR A 319 8.92 29.90 9.69
N ASP A 320 8.84 30.80 8.70
CA ASP A 320 7.65 30.94 7.87
C ASP A 320 7.54 29.77 6.88
N ASN A 321 6.93 28.68 7.34
CA ASN A 321 6.64 27.52 6.53
C ASN A 321 5.45 27.77 5.57
N LEU A 322 4.56 28.71 5.88
CA LEU A 322 3.42 29.07 5.03
C LEU A 322 3.89 29.71 3.71
N ALA A 323 4.91 30.56 3.74
CA ALA A 323 5.57 31.06 2.53
C ALA A 323 6.17 29.94 1.68
N VAL A 324 6.63 28.84 2.30
CA VAL A 324 7.12 27.65 1.56
C VAL A 324 5.97 26.85 0.96
N ILE A 325 4.86 26.62 1.69
CA ILE A 325 3.64 26.01 1.15
C ILE A 325 3.16 26.81 -0.07
N ARG A 326 3.07 28.14 0.06
CA ARG A 326 2.69 29.07 -1.02
C ARG A 326 3.59 28.91 -2.24
N LYS A 327 4.91 28.98 -2.06
CA LYS A 327 5.88 28.82 -3.15
C LYS A 327 5.74 27.46 -3.84
N ASN A 328 5.58 26.39 -3.06
CA ASN A 328 5.43 25.04 -3.59
C ASN A 328 4.15 24.91 -4.43
N TYR A 329 3.01 25.36 -3.91
CA TYR A 329 1.72 25.39 -4.63
C TYR A 329 1.73 26.29 -5.87
N GLU A 330 2.20 27.54 -5.76
CA GLU A 330 2.13 28.52 -6.86
C GLU A 330 3.14 28.26 -7.99
N GLN A 331 4.30 27.65 -7.69
CA GLN A 331 5.47 27.67 -8.59
C GLN A 331 6.11 26.30 -8.88
N LYS A 332 5.88 25.27 -8.04
CA LYS A 332 6.59 23.97 -8.17
C LYS A 332 5.69 22.77 -8.41
N TYR A 333 4.51 22.74 -7.79
CA TYR A 333 3.63 21.57 -7.85
C TYR A 333 3.02 21.40 -9.24
N LEU A 334 3.08 20.17 -9.76
CA LEU A 334 2.29 19.75 -10.91
C LEU A 334 0.85 19.59 -10.42
N LEU A 335 0.02 20.62 -10.63
CA LEU A 335 -1.39 20.62 -10.19
C LEU A 335 -2.36 20.14 -11.27
N ASP A 336 -1.93 20.13 -12.54
CA ASP A 336 -2.80 19.72 -13.65
C ASP A 336 -3.14 18.22 -13.62
N CYS A 337 -2.28 17.37 -13.02
CA CYS A 337 -2.59 15.95 -12.78
C CYS A 337 -3.71 15.73 -11.73
N LEU A 338 -4.00 16.74 -10.90
CA LEU A 338 -5.07 16.69 -9.91
C LEU A 338 -6.44 17.01 -10.55
N ARG A 339 -6.46 17.53 -11.79
CA ARG A 339 -7.66 17.54 -12.65
C ARG A 339 -7.83 16.17 -13.31
N GLN A 340 -9.05 15.86 -13.77
CA GLN A 340 -9.39 14.52 -14.27
C GLN A 340 -8.40 14.05 -15.36
N PRO A 341 -7.71 12.92 -15.17
CA PRO A 341 -6.70 12.44 -16.11
C PRO A 341 -7.34 11.97 -17.41
N LEU A 342 -6.80 12.45 -18.53
CA LEU A 342 -7.19 12.00 -19.88
C LEU A 342 -6.44 10.72 -20.32
N VAL A 343 -5.58 10.19 -19.45
CA VAL A 343 -4.72 9.02 -19.70
C VAL A 343 -5.27 7.83 -18.91
N GLN A 344 -5.29 6.64 -19.52
CA GLN A 344 -5.69 5.42 -18.84
C GLN A 344 -4.72 5.08 -17.70
N ASN A 345 -5.25 4.76 -16.52
CA ASN A 345 -4.44 4.32 -15.40
C ASN A 345 -4.05 2.85 -15.57
N SER A 346 -2.77 2.59 -15.84
CA SER A 346 -2.21 1.24 -15.98
C SER A 346 -2.08 0.47 -14.66
N SER A 347 -2.05 1.19 -13.52
CA SER A 347 -1.90 0.59 -12.20
C SER A 347 -3.16 -0.17 -11.79
N VAL A 348 -2.98 -1.41 -11.33
CA VAL A 348 -4.07 -2.23 -10.79
C VAL A 348 -4.32 -1.95 -9.31
N TYR A 349 -3.28 -1.55 -8.56
CA TYR A 349 -3.36 -1.47 -7.09
C TYR A 349 -3.30 -0.03 -6.57
N PHE A 350 -2.30 0.74 -7.00
CA PHE A 350 -1.95 2.01 -6.34
C PHE A 350 -2.52 3.25 -7.05
N SER A 351 -3.85 3.42 -7.05
CA SER A 351 -4.46 4.66 -7.54
C SER A 351 -4.08 5.86 -6.67
N GLY A 352 -3.59 6.93 -7.31
CA GLY A 352 -3.24 8.18 -6.67
C GLY A 352 -4.42 8.98 -6.10
N ILE A 353 -5.67 8.66 -6.46
CA ILE A 353 -6.87 9.40 -6.02
C ILE A 353 -7.00 9.52 -4.49
N ASN A 354 -6.66 8.47 -3.75
CA ASN A 354 -6.75 8.48 -2.29
C ASN A 354 -5.58 9.28 -1.67
N TYR A 355 -4.41 9.28 -2.31
CA TYR A 355 -3.29 10.16 -1.97
C TYR A 355 -3.59 11.63 -2.32
N SER A 356 -4.40 11.91 -3.35
CA SER A 356 -4.78 13.28 -3.71
C SER A 356 -5.58 13.98 -2.61
N LYS A 357 -6.30 13.25 -1.75
CA LYS A 357 -6.99 13.85 -0.58
C LYS A 357 -6.02 14.49 0.41
N ASN A 358 -4.73 14.12 0.38
CA ASN A 358 -3.69 14.73 1.20
C ASN A 358 -3.53 16.24 0.91
N TYR A 359 -3.66 16.68 -0.35
CA TYR A 359 -3.58 18.10 -0.71
C TYR A 359 -4.63 18.95 0.01
N ILE A 360 -5.80 18.39 0.35
CA ILE A 360 -6.85 19.10 1.11
C ILE A 360 -6.30 19.49 2.49
N VAL A 361 -5.68 18.54 3.19
CA VAL A 361 -5.06 18.80 4.50
C VAL A 361 -3.86 19.74 4.34
N SER A 362 -2.95 19.43 3.40
CA SER A 362 -1.70 20.19 3.16
C SER A 362 -1.93 21.67 2.81
N LEU A 363 -2.97 21.96 2.01
CA LEU A 363 -3.20 23.30 1.46
C LEU A 363 -4.32 24.07 2.17
N SER A 364 -5.07 23.45 3.09
CA SER A 364 -6.07 24.17 3.89
C SER A 364 -5.52 25.39 4.68
N PRO A 365 -4.27 25.40 5.22
CA PRO A 365 -3.73 26.61 5.86
C PRO A 365 -3.48 27.73 4.84
N LEU A 366 -3.09 27.38 3.62
CA LEU A 366 -2.87 28.33 2.53
C LEU A 366 -4.19 28.90 2.00
N LEU A 367 -5.25 28.09 1.93
CA LEU A 367 -6.59 28.56 1.58
C LEU A 367 -7.11 29.60 2.58
N ARG A 368 -7.02 29.29 3.89
CA ARG A 368 -7.39 30.24 4.96
C ARG A 368 -6.55 31.53 4.90
N PHE A 369 -5.27 31.45 4.53
CA PHE A 369 -4.44 32.63 4.33
C PHE A 369 -4.92 33.50 3.16
N TYR A 370 -5.30 32.93 2.02
CA TYR A 370 -5.84 33.71 0.89
C TYR A 370 -7.19 34.36 1.25
N ASP A 371 -8.05 33.65 1.99
CA ASP A 371 -9.31 34.21 2.50
C ASP A 371 -9.05 35.41 3.42
N ALA A 372 -8.20 35.24 4.44
CA ALA A 372 -7.89 36.27 5.43
C ALA A 372 -7.11 37.49 4.86
N SER A 373 -6.29 37.27 3.83
CA SER A 373 -5.55 38.35 3.14
C SER A 373 -6.36 39.05 2.03
N GLY A 374 -7.53 38.51 1.67
CA GLY A 374 -8.38 39.07 0.61
C GLY A 374 -7.94 38.75 -0.83
N ASP A 375 -7.01 37.80 -1.04
CA ASP A 375 -6.63 37.31 -2.37
C ASP A 375 -7.70 36.35 -2.91
N LYS A 376 -8.84 36.94 -3.30
CA LYS A 376 -10.02 36.21 -3.80
C LYS A 376 -9.69 35.32 -4.99
N ASN A 377 -8.74 35.72 -5.84
CA ASN A 377 -8.37 34.96 -7.03
C ASN A 377 -7.67 33.66 -6.67
N GLN A 378 -6.67 33.71 -5.76
CA GLN A 378 -6.01 32.49 -5.31
C GLN A 378 -6.91 31.63 -4.42
N ALA A 379 -7.74 32.24 -3.56
CA ALA A 379 -8.72 31.53 -2.75
C ALA A 379 -9.70 30.73 -3.62
N ILE A 380 -10.33 31.34 -4.63
CA ILE A 380 -11.26 30.66 -5.54
C ILE A 380 -10.54 29.54 -6.32
N LYS A 381 -9.34 29.81 -6.86
CA LYS A 381 -8.55 28.83 -7.63
C LYS A 381 -8.20 27.61 -6.78
N LEU A 382 -7.71 27.81 -5.56
CA LEU A 382 -7.35 26.73 -4.65
C LEU A 382 -8.59 25.97 -4.16
N ARG A 383 -9.67 26.66 -3.77
CA ARG A 383 -10.92 26.02 -3.34
C ARG A 383 -11.52 25.13 -4.42
N HIS A 384 -11.56 25.60 -5.67
CA HIS A 384 -12.01 24.80 -6.81
C HIS A 384 -11.14 23.55 -7.04
N LEU A 385 -9.81 23.68 -6.87
CA LEU A 385 -8.90 22.53 -6.97
C LEU A 385 -9.19 21.49 -5.87
N LEU A 386 -9.30 21.91 -4.62
CA LEU A 386 -9.54 21.01 -3.49
C LEU A 386 -10.93 20.37 -3.56
N GLN A 387 -11.96 21.11 -3.97
CA GLN A 387 -13.30 20.57 -4.19
C GLN A 387 -13.30 19.51 -5.31
N GLY A 388 -12.60 19.79 -6.43
CA GLY A 388 -12.44 18.82 -7.51
C GLY A 388 -11.71 17.53 -7.11
N ILE A 389 -10.81 17.60 -6.12
CA ILE A 389 -10.19 16.42 -5.51
C ILE A 389 -11.18 15.66 -4.61
N LEU A 390 -11.98 16.36 -3.81
CA LEU A 390 -12.95 15.77 -2.87
C LEU A 390 -14.16 15.13 -3.57
N ASP A 391 -14.52 15.64 -4.75
CA ASP A 391 -15.63 15.13 -5.57
C ASP A 391 -15.21 14.10 -6.62
N ARG A 392 -13.92 13.92 -6.90
CA ARG A 392 -13.44 12.86 -7.81
C ARG A 392 -13.75 11.47 -7.23
N ARG A 393 -14.30 10.58 -8.06
CA ARG A 393 -14.56 9.17 -7.71
C ARG A 393 -13.74 8.22 -8.58
N GLU A 394 -13.48 7.02 -8.07
CA GLU A 394 -12.77 5.97 -8.83
C GLU A 394 -13.59 5.45 -10.02
N GLU A 395 -14.92 5.56 -10.00
CA GLU A 395 -15.76 5.17 -11.15
C GLU A 395 -15.66 6.12 -12.36
N ASP A 396 -15.11 7.32 -12.16
CA ASP A 396 -14.96 8.34 -13.22
C ASP A 396 -13.58 8.28 -13.94
N GLU A 397 -12.73 7.29 -13.60
CA GLU A 397 -11.39 7.09 -14.18
C GLU A 397 -11.41 6.10 -15.36
N ILE A 398 -10.59 6.37 -16.39
CA ILE A 398 -10.31 5.41 -17.46
C ILE A 398 -9.30 4.39 -16.92
N VAL A 399 -9.75 3.19 -16.61
CA VAL A 399 -8.94 2.15 -15.95
C VAL A 399 -8.51 1.02 -16.89
N SER A 400 -7.45 0.28 -16.54
CA SER A 400 -7.06 -0.96 -17.23
C SER A 400 -8.10 -2.08 -17.03
N VAL A 401 -8.08 -3.12 -17.89
CA VAL A 401 -8.98 -4.28 -17.75
C VAL A 401 -8.78 -5.00 -16.41
N GLU A 402 -7.54 -5.13 -15.94
CA GLU A 402 -7.25 -5.75 -14.63
C GLU A 402 -7.73 -4.87 -13.46
N ARG A 403 -7.61 -3.53 -13.56
CA ARG A 403 -8.24 -2.63 -12.57
C ARG A 403 -9.78 -2.67 -12.64
N ALA A 404 -10.32 -2.87 -13.84
CA ALA A 404 -11.68 -3.35 -14.14
C ALA A 404 -12.17 -4.43 -13.16
N GLU A 405 -11.51 -5.59 -13.27
CA GLU A 405 -11.81 -6.78 -12.47
C GLU A 405 -11.50 -6.59 -10.98
N PHE A 406 -10.45 -5.84 -10.63
CA PHE A 406 -10.17 -5.47 -9.23
C PHE A 406 -11.31 -4.64 -8.63
N ASN A 407 -11.76 -3.58 -9.30
CA ASN A 407 -12.87 -2.73 -8.84
C ASN A 407 -14.16 -3.56 -8.66
N LYS A 408 -14.43 -4.48 -9.59
CA LYS A 408 -15.57 -5.42 -9.54
C LYS A 408 -15.49 -6.36 -8.32
N LEU A 409 -14.32 -6.96 -8.08
CA LEU A 409 -14.03 -7.78 -6.90
C LEU A 409 -14.20 -6.97 -5.61
N MET A 410 -13.61 -5.77 -5.53
CA MET A 410 -13.69 -4.89 -4.36
C MET A 410 -15.13 -4.42 -4.08
N LYS A 411 -15.95 -4.23 -5.11
CA LYS A 411 -17.39 -3.97 -4.96
C LYS A 411 -18.12 -5.17 -4.36
N ALA A 412 -17.85 -6.39 -4.86
CA ALA A 412 -18.45 -7.61 -4.30
C ALA A 412 -18.02 -7.86 -2.84
N VAL A 413 -16.75 -7.59 -2.50
CA VAL A 413 -16.23 -7.56 -1.12
C VAL A 413 -17.04 -6.58 -0.26
N ALA A 414 -17.16 -5.33 -0.69
CA ALA A 414 -17.84 -4.27 0.06
C ALA A 414 -19.33 -4.55 0.26
N ASP A 415 -20.05 -5.01 -0.77
CA ASP A 415 -21.48 -5.31 -0.69
C ASP A 415 -21.75 -6.54 0.19
N ARG A 416 -20.85 -7.53 0.18
CA ARG A 416 -20.91 -8.68 1.10
C ARG A 416 -20.69 -8.26 2.55
N ILE A 417 -19.67 -7.43 2.83
CA ILE A 417 -19.42 -6.89 4.18
C ILE A 417 -20.64 -6.07 4.66
N LYS A 418 -21.23 -5.20 3.83
CA LYS A 418 -22.46 -4.45 4.17
C LYS A 418 -23.62 -5.39 4.54
N ASN A 419 -23.78 -6.51 3.83
CA ASN A 419 -24.83 -7.48 4.12
C ASN A 419 -24.56 -8.24 5.43
N MET A 420 -23.30 -8.58 5.74
CA MET A 420 -22.91 -9.16 7.04
C MET A 420 -23.18 -8.18 8.20
N ILE A 421 -22.89 -6.88 8.02
CA ILE A 421 -23.23 -5.84 9.01
C ILE A 421 -24.75 -5.77 9.24
N LYS A 422 -25.56 -5.73 8.18
CA LYS A 422 -27.04 -5.74 8.28
C LYS A 422 -27.59 -6.98 8.99
N GLN A 423 -26.89 -8.11 8.90
CA GLN A 423 -27.24 -9.37 9.57
C GLN A 423 -26.70 -9.46 11.00
N GLY A 424 -25.97 -8.45 11.48
CA GLY A 424 -25.35 -8.44 12.81
C GLY A 424 -24.17 -9.41 12.98
N THR A 425 -23.65 -9.97 11.87
CA THR A 425 -22.55 -10.96 11.89
C THR A 425 -21.16 -10.32 11.86
N THR A 426 -21.07 -9.00 11.65
CA THR A 426 -19.83 -8.23 11.79
C THR A 426 -20.15 -6.77 12.13
N THR A 427 -19.18 -6.03 12.68
CA THR A 427 -19.29 -4.61 12.99
C THR A 427 -18.12 -3.85 12.37
N VAL A 428 -18.43 -2.78 11.62
CA VAL A 428 -17.43 -1.88 11.03
C VAL A 428 -17.92 -0.44 11.23
N THR A 429 -17.11 0.37 11.90
CA THR A 429 -17.36 1.81 12.03
C THR A 429 -16.85 2.50 10.77
N VAL A 430 -17.76 3.01 9.93
CA VAL A 430 -17.42 3.82 8.76
C VAL A 430 -17.75 5.28 9.07
N ASN A 431 -16.73 6.05 9.45
CA ASN A 431 -16.85 7.51 9.56
C ASN A 431 -16.80 8.13 8.16
N SER A 432 -17.66 9.13 7.92
CA SER A 432 -17.73 9.87 6.65
C SER A 432 -16.59 10.90 6.56
N ILE A 433 -15.39 10.45 6.16
CA ILE A 433 -14.19 11.32 6.03
C ILE A 433 -14.46 12.50 5.04
N LYS A 434 -15.45 12.38 4.15
CA LYS A 434 -15.83 13.47 3.23
C LYS A 434 -16.28 14.73 3.97
N GLU A 435 -17.00 14.62 5.08
CA GLU A 435 -17.45 15.76 5.87
C GLU A 435 -16.28 16.47 6.57
N GLU A 436 -15.33 15.71 7.11
CA GLU A 436 -14.10 16.25 7.70
C GLU A 436 -13.26 17.03 6.67
N TYR A 437 -13.14 16.52 5.43
CA TYR A 437 -12.46 17.24 4.36
C TYR A 437 -13.24 18.46 3.86
N GLN A 438 -14.58 18.41 3.80
CA GLN A 438 -15.39 19.56 3.37
C GLN A 438 -15.20 20.76 4.31
N GLN A 439 -15.14 20.53 5.64
CA GLN A 439 -14.82 21.56 6.64
C GLN A 439 -13.43 22.22 6.49
N LEU A 440 -12.51 21.60 5.75
CA LEU A 440 -11.21 22.19 5.39
C LEU A 440 -11.24 23.00 4.09
N ILE A 441 -12.29 22.83 3.27
CA ILE A 441 -12.50 23.47 1.97
C ILE A 441 -13.54 24.59 2.05
N ASP A 442 -14.47 24.54 3.00
CA ASP A 442 -15.51 25.57 3.15
C ASP A 442 -14.90 26.92 3.59
N PRO A 443 -15.53 28.05 3.23
CA PRO A 443 -15.12 29.36 3.74
C PRO A 443 -15.24 29.41 5.27
N VAL A 444 -14.24 29.99 5.94
CA VAL A 444 -14.38 30.35 7.35
C VAL A 444 -15.15 31.66 7.41
N GLU A 445 -16.29 31.70 8.10
CA GLU A 445 -16.98 32.96 8.37
C GLU A 445 -16.09 33.88 9.24
N PRO A 446 -16.07 35.21 9.01
CA PRO A 446 -15.14 36.14 9.68
C PRO A 446 -15.29 36.26 11.20
#